data_AF-A0A9P9L6Y1-F1
#
_entry.id   AF-A0A9P9L6Y1-F1
#
_cell.length_a   1.000
_cell.length_b   1.000
_cell.length_c   1.000
_cell.angle_alpha   90.00
_cell.angle_beta   90.00
_cell.angle_gamma   90.00
#
_symmetry.space_group_name_H-M   'P 1'
#
loop_
_entity.id
_entity.type
_entity.pdbx_description
1 polymer ?
#
loop_
_entity_poly.entity_id
_entity_poly.type
_entity_poly.pdbx_seq_one_letter_code
_entity_poly.pdbx_strand_id
1 'polypeptide(L)'
;MSAAADSGSFVPNLQGLLDAAAGSSTIVRRLGDMATALPGFGTSMEATKGLLSSVDAVSLILLAITLVAFLIPIFILFPPVPVDRSDVLNQTHSRVGVAPGGSNLRRQFSEEHRAREGRPPRVQGLYIYPVKSCRGIELERSRVLPTGLEHDRLYTFAYLKPPRAGKEDSPFWEFVTLRQLPLLANVKVDLWVPDPNKASRQLGKVDGAFLVVRFPWMDGGLRGLVHLASAKISHGFQAVPEKEFLLPVSFPDIEEIKARGYSFADVKIWNEVTTALNMDKELPAELARYLGAKHQLGIFRMDPSQQREVFRCAQPKEALGYQPVVDFHDAAIQYPLHMLSLSSMQALDKNVVKDETMKQLDARRFRSNIIIAGNEEYDEDNWKVIHLKHATTGQECHFDVACRTVRCKLPNVDPDTGIRHKAEPDRALRKFRDVDEGAPKMGCMGMQMCPMFPGAAKPEQFQSFIEVGMDIDVVQRGHHVYICQ
;
A
#
# COMPACT_ATOMS: atom_id res chain seq x y z
N MET A 1 14.04 -65.72 14.75
CA MET A 1 15.26 -65.13 15.36
C MET A 1 14.96 -63.64 15.53
N SER A 2 14.44 -63.22 16.68
CA SER A 2 15.20 -62.77 17.88
C SER A 2 16.01 -61.51 17.56
N ALA A 3 15.92 -60.35 18.22
CA ALA A 3 15.31 -59.93 19.48
C ALA A 3 15.06 -58.41 19.41
N ALA A 4 13.97 -57.88 19.94
CA ALA A 4 13.83 -57.27 21.27
C ALA A 4 14.04 -55.74 21.28
N ALA A 5 12.98 -55.06 21.70
CA ALA A 5 12.92 -53.65 22.02
C ALA A 5 13.72 -53.34 23.29
N ASP A 6 14.27 -52.13 23.38
CA ASP A 6 14.59 -51.54 24.68
C ASP A 6 14.27 -50.05 24.68
N SER A 7 13.54 -49.64 25.70
CA SER A 7 13.03 -48.31 25.98
C SER A 7 13.99 -47.59 26.92
N GLY A 8 14.50 -46.42 26.53
CA GLY A 8 15.36 -45.59 27.37
C GLY A 8 15.04 -44.10 27.22
N SER A 9 14.59 -43.50 28.31
CA SER A 9 14.11 -42.13 28.50
C SER A 9 15.20 -41.05 28.29
N PHE A 10 14.92 -40.05 27.46
CA PHE A 10 15.70 -38.80 27.36
C PHE A 10 15.02 -37.70 28.19
N VAL A 11 15.50 -37.47 29.41
CA VAL A 11 15.22 -36.27 30.19
C VAL A 11 16.51 -35.46 30.24
N PRO A 12 16.57 -34.23 29.71
CA PRO A 12 17.75 -33.38 29.88
C PRO A 12 17.87 -32.93 31.34
N ASN A 13 19.07 -33.10 31.89
CA ASN A 13 19.45 -32.79 33.26
C ASN A 13 19.33 -31.27 33.55
N LEU A 14 18.38 -30.90 34.40
CA LEU A 14 18.06 -29.53 34.83
C LEU A 14 19.24 -28.81 35.52
N GLN A 15 20.24 -29.56 35.97
CA GLN A 15 21.41 -29.04 36.70
C GLN A 15 22.38 -28.25 35.79
N GLY A 16 22.52 -28.63 34.52
CA GLY A 16 23.46 -27.96 33.58
C GLY A 16 22.96 -26.59 33.07
N LEU A 17 21.66 -26.33 33.18
CA LEU A 17 21.04 -25.05 32.79
C LEU A 17 21.11 -24.00 33.91
N LEU A 18 21.23 -24.44 35.17
CA LEU A 18 21.37 -23.56 36.33
C LEU A 18 22.80 -23.00 36.47
N ASP A 19 23.82 -23.75 36.06
CA ASP A 19 25.22 -23.29 36.13
C ASP A 19 25.56 -22.27 35.03
N ALA A 20 24.84 -22.25 33.91
CA ALA A 20 25.00 -21.23 32.86
C ALA A 20 24.41 -19.86 33.24
N ALA A 21 23.48 -19.81 34.20
CA ALA A 21 22.85 -18.57 34.68
C ALA A 21 23.68 -17.84 35.75
N ALA A 22 24.69 -18.49 36.35
CA ALA A 22 25.54 -17.92 37.39
C ALA A 22 26.68 -17.00 36.88
N GLY A 23 26.80 -16.82 35.55
CA GLY A 23 27.87 -16.03 34.92
C GLY A 23 27.64 -14.50 34.84
N SER A 24 26.60 -13.95 35.45
CA SER A 24 26.23 -12.52 35.33
C SER A 24 26.85 -11.60 36.39
N SER A 25 27.99 -11.97 36.98
CA SER A 25 28.63 -11.16 38.05
C SER A 25 29.52 -10.02 37.53
N THR A 26 29.77 -9.94 36.22
CA THR A 26 30.71 -8.94 35.64
C THR A 26 30.05 -7.60 35.30
N ILE A 27 28.73 -7.57 35.05
CA ILE A 27 28.00 -6.32 34.71
C ILE A 27 27.56 -5.57 35.96
N VAL A 28 27.17 -6.28 37.02
CA VAL A 28 26.82 -5.68 38.33
C VAL A 28 28.05 -5.02 38.98
N ARG A 29 29.25 -5.56 38.75
CA ARG A 29 30.49 -5.04 39.32
C ARG A 29 30.95 -3.72 38.69
N ARG A 30 30.62 -3.44 37.42
CA ARG A 30 30.97 -2.16 36.75
C ARG A 30 29.99 -1.01 37.04
N LEU A 31 28.79 -1.30 37.55
CA LEU A 31 27.84 -0.27 37.98
C LEU A 31 28.04 0.17 39.43
N GLY A 32 28.67 -0.68 40.27
CA GLY A 32 29.03 -0.33 41.65
C GLY A 32 30.14 0.73 41.76
N ASP A 33 31.09 0.72 40.84
CA ASP A 33 32.30 1.55 40.92
C ASP A 33 32.11 3.00 40.40
N MET A 34 30.96 3.34 39.80
CA MET A 34 30.63 4.73 39.42
C MET A 34 29.78 5.48 40.47
N ALA A 35 29.24 4.79 41.48
CA ALA A 35 28.31 5.38 42.45
C ALA A 35 28.99 5.93 43.72
N THR A 36 30.32 5.84 43.85
CA THR A 36 31.08 6.26 45.04
C THR A 36 31.62 7.70 44.99
N ALA A 37 31.25 8.50 43.99
CA ALA A 37 31.66 9.90 43.90
C ALA A 37 30.44 10.83 43.92
N LEU A 38 29.81 11.02 45.09
CA LEU A 38 29.00 12.19 45.49
C LEU A 38 28.41 11.94 46.90
N PRO A 39 28.77 12.73 47.94
CA PRO A 39 28.28 12.50 49.29
C PRO A 39 26.88 13.09 49.46
N GLY A 40 25.87 12.26 49.78
CA GLY A 40 24.54 12.74 50.14
C GLY A 40 23.35 11.79 49.97
N PHE A 41 23.51 10.61 49.37
CA PHE A 41 22.39 9.68 49.05
C PHE A 41 22.50 8.29 49.73
N GLY A 42 23.35 8.14 50.74
CA GLY A 42 23.70 6.82 51.32
C GLY A 42 22.58 6.12 52.12
N THR A 43 21.63 6.86 52.70
CA THR A 43 20.67 6.29 53.67
C THR A 43 19.43 5.64 53.04
N SER A 44 19.14 5.88 51.76
CA SER A 44 17.98 5.27 51.07
C SER A 44 18.33 3.94 50.36
N MET A 45 19.60 3.77 49.95
CA MET A 45 20.07 2.58 49.21
C MET A 45 20.46 1.40 50.11
N GLU A 46 20.84 1.63 51.37
CA GLU A 46 21.11 0.54 52.33
C GLU A 46 19.83 -0.09 52.88
N ALA A 47 18.79 0.72 53.12
CA ALA A 47 17.48 0.22 53.52
C ALA A 47 16.82 -0.65 52.45
N THR A 48 17.01 -0.31 51.18
CA THR A 48 16.50 -1.12 50.04
C THR A 48 17.33 -2.37 49.79
N LYS A 49 18.66 -2.34 50.00
CA LYS A 49 19.52 -3.53 49.94
C LYS A 49 19.23 -4.54 51.05
N GLY A 50 18.99 -4.08 52.28
CA GLY A 50 18.61 -4.95 53.41
C GLY A 50 17.23 -5.59 53.25
N LEU A 51 16.30 -4.87 52.61
CA LEU A 51 14.98 -5.40 52.29
C LEU A 51 15.05 -6.50 51.22
N LEU A 52 15.83 -6.30 50.15
CA LEU A 52 16.01 -7.30 49.08
C LEU A 52 16.80 -8.55 49.50
N SER A 53 17.70 -8.45 50.49
CA SER A 53 18.46 -9.60 51.01
C SER A 53 17.69 -10.49 51.99
N SER A 54 16.50 -10.07 52.43
CA SER A 54 15.65 -10.82 53.38
C SER A 54 14.46 -11.52 52.73
N VAL A 55 14.29 -11.37 51.41
CA VAL A 55 13.19 -12.00 50.67
C VAL A 55 13.66 -13.36 50.15
N ASP A 56 13.06 -14.42 50.69
CA ASP A 56 13.19 -15.79 50.18
C ASP A 56 12.77 -15.84 48.69
N ALA A 57 13.50 -16.60 47.87
CA ALA A 57 13.15 -16.89 46.48
C ALA A 57 11.70 -17.37 46.34
N VAL A 58 11.18 -18.14 47.31
CA VAL A 58 9.77 -18.57 47.33
C VAL A 58 8.82 -17.37 47.45
N SER A 59 9.16 -16.38 48.26
CA SER A 59 8.35 -15.16 48.43
C SER A 59 8.38 -14.27 47.18
N LEU A 60 9.51 -14.20 46.48
CA LEU A 60 9.60 -13.52 45.17
C LEU A 60 8.77 -14.23 44.10
N ILE A 61 8.81 -15.56 44.06
CA ILE A 61 8.00 -16.38 43.13
C ILE A 61 6.51 -16.21 43.45
N LEU A 62 6.14 -16.27 44.73
CA LEU A 62 4.75 -16.07 45.15
C LEU A 62 4.25 -14.67 44.80
N LEU A 63 5.07 -13.63 45.01
CA LEU A 63 4.75 -12.25 44.62
C LEU A 63 4.56 -12.13 43.11
N ALA A 64 5.43 -12.74 42.30
CA ALA A 64 5.32 -12.74 40.84
C ALA A 64 4.05 -13.46 40.36
N ILE A 65 3.75 -14.65 40.90
CA ILE A 65 2.52 -15.41 40.59
C ILE A 65 1.29 -14.60 40.99
N THR A 66 1.31 -13.96 42.17
CA THR A 66 0.19 -13.15 42.66
C THR A 66 -0.02 -11.92 41.78
N LEU A 67 1.06 -11.23 41.38
CA LEU A 67 1.01 -10.13 40.41
C LEU A 67 0.42 -10.59 39.08
N VAL A 68 0.88 -11.71 38.54
CA VAL A 68 0.36 -12.26 37.28
C VAL A 68 -1.11 -12.65 37.42
N ALA A 69 -1.51 -13.32 38.51
CA ALA A 69 -2.88 -13.75 38.77
C ALA A 69 -3.86 -12.57 38.96
N PHE A 70 -3.40 -11.45 39.53
CA PHE A 70 -4.21 -10.23 39.66
C PHE A 70 -4.21 -9.38 38.39
N LEU A 71 -3.09 -9.34 37.67
CA LEU A 71 -2.96 -8.55 36.44
C LEU A 71 -3.66 -9.21 35.25
N ILE A 72 -3.71 -10.55 35.16
CA ILE A 72 -4.37 -11.26 34.05
C ILE A 72 -5.86 -10.87 33.93
N PRO A 73 -6.70 -10.94 34.98
CA PRO A 73 -8.10 -10.52 34.90
C PRO A 73 -8.25 -9.03 34.55
N ILE A 74 -7.35 -8.18 35.07
CA ILE A 74 -7.32 -6.75 34.74
C ILE A 74 -7.01 -6.55 33.26
N PHE A 75 -6.03 -7.26 32.69
CA PHE A 75 -5.70 -7.17 31.27
C PHE A 75 -6.74 -7.84 30.36
N ILE A 76 -7.56 -8.77 30.87
CA ILE A 76 -8.70 -9.33 30.14
C ILE A 76 -9.86 -8.33 30.10
N LEU A 77 -10.16 -7.67 31.23
CA LEU A 77 -11.25 -6.69 31.35
C LEU A 77 -10.90 -5.32 30.78
N PHE A 78 -9.63 -4.92 30.90
CA PHE A 78 -9.04 -3.70 30.39
C PHE A 78 -7.80 -4.09 29.58
N PRO A 79 -7.99 -4.57 28.34
CA PRO A 79 -6.87 -4.83 27.45
C PRO A 79 -5.99 -3.57 27.41
N PRO A 80 -4.68 -3.72 27.69
CA PRO A 80 -3.76 -2.58 27.73
C PRO A 80 -3.52 -2.01 26.31
N VAL A 81 -4.05 -2.69 25.30
CA VAL A 81 -4.02 -2.34 23.90
C VAL A 81 -5.40 -1.81 23.52
N PRO A 82 -5.51 -0.57 23.02
CA PRO A 82 -6.76 -0.10 22.43
C PRO A 82 -7.13 -1.04 21.27
N VAL A 83 -8.39 -1.47 21.21
CA VAL A 83 -8.90 -2.27 20.09
C VAL A 83 -9.00 -1.36 18.87
N ASP A 84 -8.27 -1.70 17.81
CA ASP A 84 -8.29 -0.94 16.58
C ASP A 84 -9.59 -1.22 15.79
N ARG A 85 -10.00 -0.29 14.93
CA ARG A 85 -11.22 -0.50 14.11
C ARG A 85 -11.04 -1.70 13.18
N SER A 86 -9.83 -1.96 12.72
CA SER A 86 -9.49 -3.11 11.89
C SER A 86 -9.52 -4.44 12.64
N ASP A 87 -9.35 -4.45 13.96
CA ASP A 87 -9.55 -5.66 14.78
C ASP A 87 -11.01 -6.12 14.78
N VAL A 88 -11.93 -5.17 14.67
CA VAL A 88 -13.35 -5.47 14.49
C VAL A 88 -13.61 -6.08 13.13
N LEU A 89 -13.00 -5.53 12.06
CA LEU A 89 -13.13 -6.05 10.70
C LEU A 89 -12.54 -7.47 10.58
N ASN A 90 -11.52 -7.83 11.34
CA ASN A 90 -10.99 -9.20 11.37
C ASN A 90 -12.05 -10.26 11.70
N GLN A 91 -13.10 -9.89 12.45
CA GLN A 91 -14.17 -10.79 12.88
C GLN A 91 -15.30 -10.97 11.85
N THR A 92 -15.39 -10.09 10.84
CA THR A 92 -16.52 -10.05 9.88
C THR A 92 -16.07 -10.02 8.42
N HIS A 93 -14.86 -9.56 8.15
CA HIS A 93 -14.32 -9.34 6.81
C HIS A 93 -13.03 -10.14 6.59
N SER A 94 -12.65 -10.26 5.32
CA SER A 94 -11.36 -10.78 4.91
C SER A 94 -10.59 -9.73 4.12
N ARG A 95 -9.29 -9.61 4.42
CA ARG A 95 -8.40 -8.67 3.75
C ARG A 95 -8.09 -9.20 2.36
N VAL A 96 -8.33 -8.37 1.35
CA VAL A 96 -7.98 -8.64 -0.04
C VAL A 96 -6.51 -8.27 -0.28
N GLY A 97 -5.83 -9.11 -1.06
CA GLY A 97 -4.49 -8.86 -1.55
C GLY A 97 -3.43 -9.82 -1.01
N VAL A 98 -2.29 -9.82 -1.68
CA VAL A 98 -1.16 -10.68 -1.37
C VAL A 98 -0.46 -10.19 -0.10
N ALA A 99 -0.20 -11.10 0.83
CA ALA A 99 0.54 -10.76 2.04
C ALA A 99 1.96 -10.26 1.68
N PRO A 100 2.56 -9.32 2.44
CA PRO A 100 3.89 -8.80 2.14
C PRO A 100 4.98 -9.87 1.96
N GLY A 101 4.82 -11.01 2.64
CA GLY A 101 5.65 -12.22 2.53
C GLY A 101 5.65 -12.88 1.14
N GLY A 102 4.51 -12.85 0.46
CA GLY A 102 4.25 -13.53 -0.81
C GLY A 102 4.30 -12.63 -2.04
N SER A 103 4.69 -11.35 -1.89
CA SER A 103 4.72 -10.40 -3.01
C SER A 103 5.56 -10.89 -4.18
N ASN A 104 5.01 -10.81 -5.39
CA ASN A 104 5.65 -11.21 -6.63
C ASN A 104 6.86 -10.32 -6.97
N LEU A 105 6.86 -9.06 -6.52
CA LEU A 105 7.96 -8.13 -6.77
C LEU A 105 9.20 -8.38 -5.90
N ARG A 106 9.13 -9.25 -4.88
CA ARG A 106 10.33 -9.67 -4.14
C ARG A 106 11.40 -10.25 -5.05
N ARG A 107 10.97 -10.87 -6.16
CA ARG A 107 11.83 -11.49 -7.15
C ARG A 107 11.97 -10.65 -8.42
N GLN A 108 11.63 -9.36 -8.42
CA GLN A 108 11.61 -8.52 -9.63
C GLN A 108 12.93 -8.45 -10.42
N PHE A 109 14.07 -8.80 -9.83
CA PHE A 109 15.39 -8.89 -10.49
C PHE A 109 15.83 -10.33 -10.83
N SER A 110 14.96 -11.31 -10.65
CA SER A 110 15.22 -12.72 -10.92
C SER A 110 15.36 -12.96 -12.42
N GLU A 111 16.30 -13.83 -12.78
CA GLU A 111 16.51 -14.33 -14.15
C GLU A 111 15.28 -15.06 -14.73
N GLU A 112 14.34 -15.45 -13.86
CA GLU A 112 13.07 -16.05 -14.28
C GLU A 112 12.16 -15.08 -15.06
N HIS A 113 12.38 -13.77 -14.93
CA HIS A 113 11.60 -12.74 -15.61
C HIS A 113 12.13 -12.37 -17.00
N ARG A 114 13.32 -12.86 -17.39
CA ARG A 114 13.88 -12.61 -18.72
C ARG A 114 13.09 -13.34 -19.80
N ALA A 115 13.13 -12.78 -21.01
CA ALA A 115 12.59 -13.43 -22.20
C ALA A 115 13.23 -14.79 -22.42
N ARG A 116 12.41 -15.77 -22.83
CA ARG A 116 12.85 -17.12 -23.21
C ARG A 116 12.21 -17.50 -24.52
N GLU A 117 13.00 -18.05 -25.42
CA GLU A 117 12.52 -18.49 -26.72
C GLU A 117 11.37 -19.50 -26.56
N GLY A 118 10.30 -19.29 -27.31
CA GLY A 118 9.11 -20.14 -27.29
C GLY A 118 8.21 -20.03 -26.04
N ARG A 119 8.45 -19.07 -25.14
CA ARG A 119 7.55 -18.79 -24.01
C ARG A 119 6.91 -17.40 -24.15
N PRO A 120 5.57 -17.29 -24.07
CA PRO A 120 4.91 -16.00 -24.12
C PRO A 120 5.24 -15.17 -22.87
N PRO A 121 5.18 -13.83 -22.96
CA PRO A 121 5.16 -12.98 -21.78
C PRO A 121 3.94 -13.29 -20.91
N ARG A 122 4.02 -13.00 -19.61
CA ARG A 122 2.94 -13.30 -18.66
C ARG A 122 2.71 -12.16 -17.67
N VAL A 123 1.51 -12.13 -17.09
CA VAL A 123 1.20 -11.27 -15.95
C VAL A 123 1.98 -11.74 -14.73
N GLN A 124 2.88 -10.90 -14.23
CA GLN A 124 3.72 -11.17 -13.08
C GLN A 124 3.16 -10.59 -11.77
N GLY A 125 2.39 -9.50 -11.85
CA GLY A 125 1.78 -8.89 -10.67
C GLY A 125 0.64 -7.96 -11.04
N LEU A 126 -0.34 -7.87 -10.15
CA LEU A 126 -1.49 -6.97 -10.29
C LEU A 126 -1.54 -6.03 -9.09
N TYR A 127 -1.82 -4.76 -9.34
CA TYR A 127 -1.85 -3.72 -8.31
C TYR A 127 -3.03 -2.78 -8.49
N ILE A 128 -3.69 -2.47 -7.39
CA ILE A 128 -4.67 -1.38 -7.30
C ILE A 128 -4.19 -0.33 -6.31
N TYR A 129 -4.65 0.90 -6.49
CA TYR A 129 -4.35 2.04 -5.64
C TYR A 129 -5.66 2.74 -5.29
N PRO A 130 -6.49 2.15 -4.39
CA PRO A 130 -7.84 2.65 -4.11
C PRO A 130 -7.86 4.11 -3.66
N VAL A 131 -6.83 4.53 -2.91
CA VAL A 131 -6.56 5.92 -2.58
C VAL A 131 -5.37 6.39 -3.41
N LYS A 132 -5.58 7.39 -4.27
CA LYS A 132 -4.54 7.97 -5.12
C LYS A 132 -3.36 8.43 -4.26
N SER A 133 -2.15 8.23 -4.78
CA SER A 133 -0.86 8.58 -4.16
C SER A 133 -0.46 7.70 -2.96
N CYS A 134 -1.38 6.98 -2.33
CA CYS A 134 -1.07 6.04 -1.26
C CYS A 134 -0.41 4.75 -1.77
N ARG A 135 0.04 3.89 -0.84
CA ARG A 135 0.60 2.57 -1.14
C ARG A 135 -0.42 1.70 -1.88
N GLY A 136 0.05 0.95 -2.87
CA GLY A 136 -0.78 0.02 -3.63
C GLY A 136 -1.00 -1.31 -2.92
N ILE A 137 -2.09 -1.98 -3.27
CA ILE A 137 -2.44 -3.33 -2.84
C ILE A 137 -2.10 -4.27 -3.98
N GLU A 138 -1.27 -5.28 -3.71
CA GLU A 138 -0.99 -6.34 -4.66
C GLU A 138 -2.12 -7.36 -4.66
N LEU A 139 -2.55 -7.80 -5.84
CA LEU A 139 -3.64 -8.75 -6.03
C LEU A 139 -3.16 -9.99 -6.78
N GLU A 140 -3.82 -11.12 -6.54
CA GLU A 140 -3.67 -12.33 -7.36
C GLU A 140 -4.62 -12.32 -8.56
N ARG A 141 -5.79 -11.70 -8.39
CA ARG A 141 -6.82 -11.54 -9.42
C ARG A 141 -7.61 -10.26 -9.20
N SER A 142 -8.17 -9.73 -10.28
CA SER A 142 -9.07 -8.58 -10.23
C SER A 142 -10.11 -8.66 -11.34
N ARG A 143 -11.31 -8.15 -11.06
CA ARG A 143 -12.24 -7.82 -12.12
C ARG A 143 -11.72 -6.61 -12.89
N VAL A 144 -11.94 -6.60 -14.19
CA VAL A 144 -11.62 -5.52 -15.12
C VAL A 144 -12.94 -4.91 -15.58
N LEU A 145 -13.07 -3.60 -15.41
CA LEU A 145 -14.23 -2.77 -15.72
C LEU A 145 -13.85 -1.68 -16.73
N PRO A 146 -14.81 -0.95 -17.32
CA PRO A 146 -14.54 0.23 -18.15
C PRO A 146 -13.56 1.23 -17.51
N THR A 147 -13.57 1.32 -16.19
CA THR A 147 -12.74 2.19 -15.35
C THR A 147 -11.35 1.64 -15.03
N GLY A 148 -11.07 0.38 -15.39
CA GLY A 148 -9.80 -0.30 -15.14
C GLY A 148 -9.96 -1.46 -14.17
N LEU A 149 -9.02 -1.65 -13.26
CA LEU A 149 -9.16 -2.68 -12.22
C LEU A 149 -10.19 -2.24 -11.18
N GLU A 150 -11.01 -3.19 -10.73
CA GLU A 150 -12.01 -2.95 -9.68
C GLU A 150 -11.37 -2.35 -8.41
N HIS A 151 -12.04 -1.34 -7.85
CA HIS A 151 -11.61 -0.57 -6.66
C HIS A 151 -10.34 0.28 -6.84
N ASP A 152 -9.92 0.55 -8.06
CA ASP A 152 -8.75 1.37 -8.32
C ASP A 152 -9.07 2.88 -8.37
N ARG A 153 -8.25 3.70 -7.69
CA ARG A 153 -8.31 5.18 -7.67
C ARG A 153 -9.70 5.78 -7.38
N LEU A 154 -10.48 5.11 -6.53
CA LEU A 154 -11.79 5.58 -6.04
C LEU A 154 -11.69 6.91 -5.29
N TYR A 155 -10.58 7.12 -4.57
CA TYR A 155 -10.36 8.27 -3.70
C TYR A 155 -9.14 9.11 -4.12
N THR A 156 -9.20 10.41 -3.87
CA THR A 156 -8.03 11.30 -3.93
C THR A 156 -8.00 12.28 -2.77
N PHE A 157 -6.81 12.70 -2.38
CA PHE A 157 -6.64 13.88 -1.54
C PHE A 157 -6.68 15.15 -2.38
N ALA A 158 -7.16 16.24 -1.79
CA ALA A 158 -7.10 17.58 -2.37
C ALA A 158 -6.82 18.64 -1.30
N TYR A 159 -6.21 19.75 -1.70
CA TYR A 159 -6.05 20.93 -0.89
C TYR A 159 -7.11 21.96 -1.21
N LEU A 160 -7.65 22.60 -0.18
CA LEU A 160 -8.41 23.82 -0.36
C LEU A 160 -7.44 24.96 -0.63
N LYS A 161 -7.43 25.47 -1.86
CA LYS A 161 -6.62 26.63 -2.22
C LYS A 161 -7.39 27.91 -1.89
N PRO A 162 -6.77 28.87 -1.19
CA PRO A 162 -7.38 30.16 -1.00
C PRO A 162 -7.51 30.87 -2.36
N PRO A 163 -8.45 31.84 -2.48
CA PRO A 163 -8.50 32.74 -3.63
C PRO A 163 -7.13 33.32 -3.94
N ARG A 164 -6.79 33.46 -5.23
CA ARG A 164 -5.57 34.17 -5.61
C ARG A 164 -5.73 35.64 -5.25
N ALA A 165 -4.73 36.21 -4.57
CA ALA A 165 -4.72 37.63 -4.24
C ALA A 165 -4.95 38.49 -5.51
N GLY A 166 -6.01 39.30 -5.51
CA GLY A 166 -6.37 40.17 -6.63
C GLY A 166 -7.32 39.57 -7.68
N LYS A 167 -7.87 38.36 -7.46
CA LYS A 167 -8.99 37.81 -8.26
C LYS A 167 -10.15 37.44 -7.34
N GLU A 168 -11.38 37.77 -7.74
CA GLU A 168 -12.63 37.28 -7.10
C GLU A 168 -12.90 35.80 -7.43
N ASP A 169 -11.88 34.95 -7.31
CA ASP A 169 -12.05 33.52 -7.52
C ASP A 169 -12.55 32.88 -6.21
N SER A 170 -13.65 32.12 -6.27
CA SER A 170 -14.08 31.28 -5.14
C SER A 170 -12.97 30.29 -4.74
N PRO A 171 -12.87 29.91 -3.45
CA PRO A 171 -11.94 28.87 -3.04
C PRO A 171 -12.25 27.57 -3.79
N PHE A 172 -11.22 26.88 -4.27
CA PHE A 172 -11.36 25.65 -5.04
C PHE A 172 -10.47 24.55 -4.48
N TRP A 173 -10.88 23.30 -4.66
CA TRP A 173 -10.07 22.15 -4.29
C TRP A 173 -9.11 21.80 -5.42
N GLU A 174 -7.82 21.63 -5.09
CA GLU A 174 -6.81 21.17 -6.03
C GLU A 174 -6.29 19.81 -5.58
N PHE A 175 -6.41 18.80 -6.43
CA PHE A 175 -5.94 17.45 -6.12
C PHE A 175 -4.44 17.43 -5.73
N VAL A 176 -4.09 16.49 -4.85
CA VAL A 176 -2.72 16.33 -4.35
C VAL A 176 -2.09 15.06 -4.91
N THR A 177 -0.81 15.17 -5.27
CA THR A 177 -0.01 14.05 -5.78
C THR A 177 1.22 13.80 -4.91
N LEU A 178 1.85 12.64 -5.08
CA LEU A 178 3.17 12.33 -4.49
C LEU A 178 4.25 13.39 -4.76
N ARG A 179 4.11 14.22 -5.80
CA ARG A 179 5.04 15.32 -6.07
C ARG A 179 4.97 16.44 -5.02
N GLN A 180 3.78 16.63 -4.43
CA GLN A 180 3.50 17.65 -3.42
C GLN A 180 3.57 17.07 -2.00
N LEU A 181 3.02 15.87 -1.79
CA LEU A 181 3.02 15.15 -0.52
C LEU A 181 3.64 13.76 -0.69
N PRO A 182 4.98 13.63 -0.66
CA PRO A 182 5.65 12.37 -0.95
C PRO A 182 5.47 11.33 0.17
N LEU A 183 5.23 11.76 1.42
CA LEU A 183 4.89 10.88 2.55
C LEU A 183 3.57 10.12 2.39
N LEU A 184 2.73 10.47 1.40
CA LEU A 184 1.58 9.64 1.05
C LEU A 184 2.02 8.23 0.62
N ALA A 185 3.23 8.05 0.10
CA ALA A 185 3.76 6.72 -0.24
C ALA A 185 3.81 5.75 0.97
N ASN A 186 3.97 6.30 2.17
CA ASN A 186 4.01 5.54 3.43
C ASN A 186 2.63 5.27 4.03
N VAL A 187 1.57 5.88 3.48
CA VAL A 187 0.20 5.62 3.93
C VAL A 187 -0.24 4.28 3.35
N LYS A 188 -0.44 3.30 4.23
CA LYS A 188 -0.89 1.95 3.89
C LYS A 188 -2.38 1.95 3.68
N VAL A 189 -2.84 1.17 2.70
CA VAL A 189 -4.26 0.97 2.41
C VAL A 189 -4.49 -0.53 2.33
N ASP A 190 -5.44 -1.03 3.11
CA ASP A 190 -5.91 -2.41 3.04
C ASP A 190 -7.37 -2.41 2.62
N LEU A 191 -7.75 -3.31 1.71
CA LEU A 191 -9.14 -3.51 1.29
C LEU A 191 -9.73 -4.70 2.07
N TRP A 192 -10.87 -4.49 2.71
CA TRP A 192 -11.59 -5.47 3.50
C TRP A 192 -12.95 -5.72 2.88
N VAL A 193 -13.23 -6.98 2.53
CA VAL A 193 -14.49 -7.39 1.91
C VAL A 193 -15.24 -8.31 2.89
N PRO A 194 -16.57 -8.21 3.01
CA PRO A 194 -17.36 -9.09 3.86
C PRO A 194 -17.08 -10.56 3.57
N ASP A 195 -16.84 -11.35 4.62
CA ASP A 195 -16.58 -12.77 4.48
C ASP A 195 -17.82 -13.57 4.93
N PRO A 196 -18.46 -14.34 4.02
CA PRO A 196 -19.65 -15.11 4.38
C PRO A 196 -19.40 -16.16 5.47
N ASN A 197 -18.14 -16.56 5.67
CA ASN A 197 -17.74 -17.55 6.67
C ASN A 197 -17.42 -16.93 8.04
N LYS A 198 -17.37 -15.59 8.14
CA LYS A 198 -17.08 -14.88 9.38
C LYS A 198 -18.32 -14.14 9.88
N ALA A 199 -18.59 -14.27 11.18
CA ALA A 199 -19.65 -13.51 11.84
C ALA A 199 -19.16 -13.11 13.23
N SER A 200 -19.23 -11.81 13.54
CA SER A 200 -18.92 -11.34 14.89
C SER A 200 -20.09 -11.70 15.81
N ARG A 201 -19.77 -12.23 16.99
CA ARG A 201 -20.78 -12.53 18.02
C ARG A 201 -21.44 -11.27 18.57
N GLN A 202 -20.76 -10.12 18.51
CA GLN A 202 -21.23 -8.85 19.08
C GLN A 202 -21.92 -7.96 18.03
N LEU A 203 -21.38 -7.92 16.80
CA LEU A 203 -21.84 -7.01 15.74
C LEU A 203 -22.73 -7.69 14.68
N GLY A 204 -22.82 -9.02 14.70
CA GLY A 204 -23.51 -9.77 13.65
C GLY A 204 -22.75 -9.76 12.32
N LYS A 205 -23.50 -9.86 11.21
CA LYS A 205 -22.97 -9.66 9.86
C LYS A 205 -22.95 -8.17 9.55
N VAL A 206 -21.79 -7.67 9.15
CA VAL A 206 -21.61 -6.29 8.69
C VAL A 206 -21.43 -6.35 7.18
N ASP A 207 -22.34 -5.69 6.46
CA ASP A 207 -22.31 -5.61 5.01
C ASP A 207 -21.46 -4.42 4.53
N GLY A 208 -21.01 -4.48 3.28
CA GLY A 208 -20.20 -3.44 2.64
C GLY A 208 -18.69 -3.66 2.77
N ALA A 209 -17.93 -3.27 1.73
CA ALA A 209 -16.47 -3.33 1.76
C ALA A 209 -15.88 -2.01 2.27
N PHE A 210 -14.75 -2.09 2.96
CA PHE A 210 -14.08 -0.95 3.58
C PHE A 210 -12.60 -0.89 3.20
N LEU A 211 -12.10 0.33 3.03
CA LEU A 211 -10.67 0.62 2.98
C LEU A 211 -10.22 1.02 4.39
N VAL A 212 -9.25 0.30 4.92
CA VAL A 212 -8.53 0.70 6.14
C VAL A 212 -7.28 1.45 5.70
N VAL A 213 -7.21 2.74 6.04
CA VAL A 213 -6.07 3.59 5.71
C VAL A 213 -5.25 3.81 6.99
N ARG A 214 -3.97 3.40 6.97
CA ARG A 214 -3.06 3.51 8.12
C ARG A 214 -1.85 4.37 7.81
N PHE A 215 -1.40 5.16 8.79
CA PHE A 215 -0.19 5.95 8.68
C PHE A 215 0.61 5.93 9.99
N PRO A 216 1.94 6.00 9.94
CA PRO A 216 2.78 6.07 11.13
C PRO A 216 2.44 7.32 11.96
N TRP A 217 2.08 7.12 13.22
CA TRP A 217 1.78 8.21 14.14
C TRP A 217 1.97 7.80 15.59
N MET A 218 2.61 8.67 16.38
CA MET A 218 2.79 8.46 17.81
C MET A 218 2.19 9.64 18.56
N ASP A 219 1.23 9.36 19.44
CA ASP A 219 0.66 10.38 20.32
C ASP A 219 1.68 10.83 21.36
N GLY A 220 1.53 12.07 21.85
CA GLY A 220 2.38 12.61 22.90
C GLY A 220 2.14 11.98 24.27
N GLY A 221 3.15 12.04 25.14
CA GLY A 221 3.04 11.66 26.56
C GLY A 221 2.89 10.16 26.82
N LEU A 222 2.25 9.81 27.94
CA LEU A 222 2.14 8.43 28.42
C LEU A 222 1.36 7.53 27.45
N ARG A 223 0.38 8.07 26.73
CA ARG A 223 -0.39 7.35 25.71
C ARG A 223 0.48 6.86 24.56
N GLY A 224 1.44 7.69 24.12
CA GLY A 224 2.41 7.30 23.08
C GLY A 224 3.30 6.12 23.50
N LEU A 225 3.72 6.09 24.76
CA LEU A 225 4.52 4.98 25.29
C LEU A 225 3.72 3.68 25.36
N VAL A 226 2.45 3.75 25.75
CA VAL A 226 1.54 2.59 25.75
C VAL A 226 1.30 2.09 24.32
N HIS A 227 1.05 2.99 23.36
CA HIS A 227 0.89 2.63 21.95
C HIS A 227 2.16 2.01 21.37
N LEU A 228 3.33 2.52 21.73
CA LEU A 228 4.62 1.95 21.31
C LEU A 228 4.84 0.55 21.88
N ALA A 229 4.56 0.35 23.16
CA ALA A 229 4.66 -0.96 23.79
C ALA A 229 3.68 -1.95 23.14
N SER A 230 2.43 -1.52 22.95
CA SER A 230 1.38 -2.29 22.26
C SER A 230 1.81 -2.71 20.86
N ALA A 231 2.24 -1.76 20.02
CA ALA A 231 2.66 -2.03 18.66
C ALA A 231 3.80 -3.07 18.62
N LYS A 232 4.77 -2.95 19.52
CA LYS A 232 5.91 -3.89 19.61
C LYS A 232 5.50 -5.30 20.05
N ILE A 233 4.53 -5.41 20.95
CA ILE A 233 4.01 -6.70 21.42
C ILE A 233 3.16 -7.37 20.34
N SER A 234 2.24 -6.62 19.72
CA SER A 234 1.27 -7.16 18.76
C SER A 234 1.87 -7.42 17.37
N HIS A 235 2.82 -6.59 16.92
CA HIS A 235 3.34 -6.61 15.55
C HIS A 235 4.86 -6.78 15.47
N GLY A 236 5.51 -7.08 16.59
CA GLY A 236 6.95 -7.39 16.68
C GLY A 236 7.83 -6.17 16.93
N PHE A 237 9.11 -6.43 17.26
CA PHE A 237 10.04 -5.41 17.77
C PHE A 237 10.34 -4.23 16.82
N GLN A 238 10.11 -4.41 15.50
CA GLN A 238 10.29 -3.37 14.48
C GLN A 238 9.01 -2.58 14.20
N ALA A 239 7.88 -2.92 14.83
CA ALA A 239 6.62 -2.24 14.63
C ALA A 239 6.68 -0.80 15.16
N VAL A 240 6.04 0.09 14.42
CA VAL A 240 5.87 1.51 14.77
C VAL A 240 4.38 1.71 15.05
N PRO A 241 4.02 2.57 16.02
CA PRO A 241 2.63 2.98 16.21
C PRO A 241 2.03 3.56 14.93
N GLU A 242 0.82 3.12 14.61
CA GLU A 242 0.05 3.59 13.46
C GLU A 242 -1.28 4.14 13.94
N LYS A 243 -1.83 5.10 13.18
CA LYS A 243 -3.20 5.55 13.32
C LYS A 243 -3.98 5.15 12.08
N GLU A 244 -5.22 4.75 12.26
CA GLU A 244 -6.07 4.28 11.17
C GLU A 244 -7.42 4.98 11.11
N PHE A 245 -7.97 5.05 9.90
CA PHE A 245 -9.35 5.49 9.63
C PHE A 245 -9.95 4.66 8.50
N LEU A 246 -11.29 4.67 8.40
CA LEU A 246 -12.05 3.83 7.49
C LEU A 246 -12.69 4.67 6.39
N LEU A 247 -12.70 4.14 5.17
CA LEU A 247 -13.45 4.70 4.04
C LEU A 247 -14.33 3.60 3.43
N PRO A 248 -15.63 3.85 3.16
CA PRO A 248 -16.48 2.88 2.47
C PRO A 248 -16.03 2.70 1.02
N VAL A 249 -16.16 1.48 0.47
CA VAL A 249 -15.87 1.24 -0.95
C VAL A 249 -17.10 1.58 -1.81
N SER A 250 -18.29 1.21 -1.32
CA SER A 250 -19.56 1.60 -1.90
C SER A 250 -19.73 3.12 -1.85
N PHE A 251 -20.34 3.67 -2.88
CA PHE A 251 -20.73 5.07 -2.86
C PHE A 251 -21.87 5.24 -1.84
N PRO A 252 -21.77 6.19 -0.90
CA PRO A 252 -22.77 6.34 0.16
C PRO A 252 -24.11 6.84 -0.40
N ASP A 253 -25.21 6.38 0.19
CA ASP A 253 -26.55 6.80 -0.20
C ASP A 253 -26.83 8.26 0.21
N ILE A 254 -27.86 8.87 -0.38
CA ILE A 254 -28.25 10.26 -0.10
C ILE A 254 -28.53 10.49 1.40
N GLU A 255 -29.12 9.50 2.08
CA GLU A 255 -29.39 9.55 3.51
C GLU A 255 -28.10 9.52 4.33
N GLU A 256 -27.14 8.66 3.95
CA GLU A 256 -25.83 8.57 4.60
C GLU A 256 -25.01 9.85 4.40
N ILE A 257 -25.03 10.41 3.18
CA ILE A 257 -24.40 11.68 2.84
C ILE A 257 -24.92 12.79 3.77
N LYS A 258 -26.25 12.87 3.96
CA LYS A 258 -26.86 13.86 4.86
C LYS A 258 -26.53 13.60 6.33
N ALA A 259 -26.61 12.34 6.78
CA ALA A 259 -26.36 11.95 8.17
C ALA A 259 -24.91 12.20 8.61
N ARG A 260 -23.96 11.92 7.72
CA ARG A 260 -22.52 12.22 7.92
C ARG A 260 -22.20 13.69 7.64
N GLY A 261 -23.09 14.38 6.94
CA GLY A 261 -22.96 15.76 6.49
C GLY A 261 -21.79 15.93 5.51
N TYR A 262 -21.66 15.00 4.56
CA TYR A 262 -20.77 15.16 3.42
C TYR A 262 -21.36 16.18 2.44
N SER A 263 -20.50 16.78 1.63
CA SER A 263 -20.91 17.75 0.61
C SER A 263 -20.19 17.48 -0.69
N PHE A 264 -20.84 17.78 -1.82
CA PHE A 264 -20.16 17.79 -3.10
C PHE A 264 -19.36 19.07 -3.25
N ALA A 265 -18.15 18.97 -3.81
CA ALA A 265 -17.35 20.13 -4.16
C ALA A 265 -16.55 19.87 -5.43
N ASP A 266 -16.21 20.97 -6.09
CA ASP A 266 -15.43 20.94 -7.32
C ASP A 266 -13.94 20.77 -7.03
N VAL A 267 -13.39 19.70 -7.59
CA VAL A 267 -11.98 19.35 -7.51
C VAL A 267 -11.33 19.57 -8.86
N LYS A 268 -10.37 20.48 -8.89
CA LYS A 268 -9.52 20.72 -10.03
C LYS A 268 -8.47 19.62 -10.14
N ILE A 269 -8.52 18.88 -11.23
CA ILE A 269 -7.58 17.84 -11.62
C ILE A 269 -6.86 18.34 -12.87
N TRP A 270 -5.69 18.96 -12.68
CA TRP A 270 -4.96 19.65 -13.74
C TRP A 270 -5.78 20.73 -14.46
N ASN A 271 -6.17 20.49 -15.72
CA ASN A 271 -6.93 21.43 -16.54
C ASN A 271 -8.44 21.14 -16.49
N GLU A 272 -8.85 20.04 -15.84
CA GLU A 272 -10.24 19.64 -15.71
C GLU A 272 -10.76 19.95 -14.31
N VAL A 273 -12.06 20.18 -14.21
CA VAL A 273 -12.78 20.32 -12.95
C VAL A 273 -13.85 19.23 -12.92
N THR A 274 -13.92 18.49 -11.81
CA THR A 274 -14.92 17.45 -11.60
C THR A 274 -15.55 17.63 -10.23
N THR A 275 -16.86 17.43 -10.14
CA THR A 275 -17.58 17.47 -8.88
C THR A 275 -17.45 16.12 -8.20
N ALA A 276 -16.97 16.11 -6.96
CA ALA A 276 -16.76 14.89 -6.19
C ALA A 276 -17.28 15.04 -4.76
N LEU A 277 -17.56 13.91 -4.10
CA LEU A 277 -18.04 13.91 -2.73
C LEU A 277 -16.88 14.17 -1.76
N ASN A 278 -16.92 15.30 -1.06
CA ASN A 278 -15.98 15.65 0.00
C ASN A 278 -16.31 14.86 1.28
N MET A 279 -15.36 14.04 1.71
CA MET A 279 -15.41 13.21 2.91
C MET A 279 -14.33 13.60 3.93
N ASP A 280 -13.92 14.87 3.96
CA ASP A 280 -12.92 15.41 4.89
C ASP A 280 -13.18 15.11 6.37
N LYS A 281 -14.44 14.98 6.78
CA LYS A 281 -14.86 14.59 8.14
C LYS A 281 -14.34 13.23 8.60
N GLU A 282 -14.05 12.32 7.67
CA GLU A 282 -13.48 11.01 7.98
C GLU A 282 -11.95 11.08 8.18
N LEU A 283 -11.31 12.22 7.86
CA LEU A 283 -9.88 12.39 8.03
C LEU A 283 -9.50 12.74 9.48
N PRO A 284 -8.56 12.01 10.10
CA PRO A 284 -8.00 12.42 11.38
C PRO A 284 -7.11 13.66 11.20
N ALA A 285 -7.18 14.59 12.15
CA ALA A 285 -6.41 15.84 12.10
C ALA A 285 -4.88 15.60 12.07
N GLU A 286 -4.43 14.47 12.61
CA GLU A 286 -3.03 14.06 12.66
C GLU A 286 -2.48 13.69 11.29
N LEU A 287 -3.31 13.23 10.35
CA LEU A 287 -2.87 12.91 8.99
C LEU A 287 -2.30 14.14 8.29
N ALA A 288 -3.00 15.28 8.41
CA ALA A 288 -2.53 16.54 7.85
C ALA A 288 -1.17 16.95 8.45
N ARG A 289 -0.96 16.74 9.76
CA ARG A 289 0.31 17.02 10.43
C ARG A 289 1.42 16.07 9.98
N TYR A 290 1.13 14.76 9.92
CA TYR A 290 2.06 13.74 9.45
C TYR A 290 2.57 14.03 8.04
N LEU A 291 1.66 14.41 7.14
CA LEU A 291 1.99 14.72 5.75
C LEU A 291 2.71 16.08 5.60
N GLY A 292 2.76 16.92 6.64
CA GLY A 292 3.26 18.29 6.55
C GLY A 292 2.37 19.16 5.66
N ALA A 293 1.06 18.93 5.69
CA ALA A 293 0.09 19.65 4.88
C ALA A 293 0.07 21.15 5.22
N LYS A 294 0.25 22.00 4.20
CA LYS A 294 0.26 23.47 4.36
C LYS A 294 -1.11 24.11 4.26
N HIS A 295 -2.06 23.41 3.65
CA HIS A 295 -3.43 23.86 3.44
C HIS A 295 -4.39 22.83 4.04
N GLN A 296 -5.66 23.21 4.18
CA GLN A 296 -6.70 22.28 4.58
C GLN A 296 -6.73 21.11 3.60
N LEU A 297 -6.58 19.90 4.15
CA LEU A 297 -6.56 18.64 3.41
C LEU A 297 -7.96 18.03 3.47
N GLY A 298 -8.49 17.66 2.31
CA GLY A 298 -9.74 16.91 2.18
C GLY A 298 -9.49 15.60 1.44
N ILE A 299 -10.42 14.67 1.57
CA ILE A 299 -10.45 13.42 0.81
C ILE A 299 -11.76 13.34 0.03
N PHE A 300 -11.64 12.96 -1.22
CA PHE A 300 -12.73 13.03 -2.18
C PHE A 300 -13.02 11.66 -2.76
N ARG A 301 -14.29 11.30 -2.84
CA ARG A 301 -14.80 10.09 -3.51
C ARG A 301 -15.40 10.47 -4.86
N MET A 302 -15.00 9.77 -5.91
CA MET A 302 -15.58 9.98 -7.24
C MET A 302 -17.03 9.49 -7.24
N ASP A 303 -17.93 10.28 -7.81
CA ASP A 303 -19.31 9.89 -8.06
C ASP A 303 -19.36 8.95 -9.28
N PRO A 304 -19.87 7.71 -9.15
CA PRO A 304 -20.00 6.77 -10.27
C PRO A 304 -20.82 7.31 -11.45
N SER A 305 -21.68 8.32 -11.23
CA SER A 305 -22.48 8.96 -12.29
C SER A 305 -21.75 10.10 -13.02
N GLN A 306 -20.64 10.59 -12.46
CA GLN A 306 -19.87 11.74 -12.99
C GLN A 306 -18.41 11.36 -13.28
N GLN A 307 -18.19 10.12 -13.70
CA GLN A 307 -16.86 9.65 -14.09
C GLN A 307 -16.36 10.42 -15.31
N ARG A 308 -15.04 10.57 -15.42
CA ARG A 308 -14.43 11.37 -16.48
C ARG A 308 -14.19 10.52 -17.70
N GLU A 309 -14.57 11.01 -18.87
CA GLU A 309 -14.34 10.33 -20.15
C GLU A 309 -12.89 10.49 -20.60
N VAL A 310 -12.35 9.44 -21.23
CA VAL A 310 -10.99 9.40 -21.75
C VAL A 310 -10.98 9.67 -23.25
N PHE A 311 -10.12 10.60 -23.68
CA PHE A 311 -9.98 10.98 -25.09
C PHE A 311 -8.52 10.87 -25.58
N ARG A 312 -8.31 11.25 -26.86
CA ARG A 312 -7.01 11.42 -27.54
C ARG A 312 -6.37 10.11 -28.00
N CYS A 313 -5.41 9.54 -27.26
CA CYS A 313 -4.78 8.28 -27.69
C CYS A 313 -5.66 7.05 -27.46
N ALA A 314 -6.79 7.19 -26.76
CA ALA A 314 -7.76 6.10 -26.70
C ALA A 314 -8.42 5.92 -28.07
N GLN A 315 -8.67 4.67 -28.43
CA GLN A 315 -9.47 4.35 -29.59
C GLN A 315 -10.88 4.99 -29.50
N PRO A 316 -11.48 5.39 -30.62
CA PRO A 316 -12.85 5.90 -30.64
C PRO A 316 -13.86 4.91 -30.07
N LYS A 317 -15.00 5.44 -29.61
CA LYS A 317 -16.11 4.65 -29.06
C LYS A 317 -16.59 3.55 -30.02
N GLU A 318 -16.56 3.83 -31.32
CA GLU A 318 -16.98 2.88 -32.37
C GLU A 318 -16.05 1.66 -32.44
N ALA A 319 -14.76 1.84 -32.15
CA ALA A 319 -13.78 0.77 -32.18
C ALA A 319 -13.78 -0.06 -30.88
N LEU A 320 -13.91 0.60 -29.72
CA LEU A 320 -13.94 -0.10 -28.42
C LEU A 320 -15.32 -0.67 -28.07
N GLY A 321 -16.39 -0.19 -28.72
CA GLY A 321 -17.79 -0.50 -28.39
C GLY A 321 -18.33 0.27 -27.18
N TYR A 322 -17.51 1.06 -26.50
CA TYR A 322 -17.90 1.90 -25.37
C TYR A 322 -16.95 3.10 -25.23
N GLN A 323 -17.35 4.10 -24.45
CA GLN A 323 -16.50 5.25 -24.13
C GLN A 323 -15.71 4.95 -22.84
N PRO A 324 -14.37 4.87 -22.87
CA PRO A 324 -13.60 4.64 -21.66
C PRO A 324 -13.74 5.79 -20.67
N VAL A 325 -13.81 5.43 -19.40
CA VAL A 325 -14.03 6.35 -18.28
C VAL A 325 -13.00 6.10 -17.19
N VAL A 326 -12.76 7.08 -16.34
CA VAL A 326 -11.81 6.99 -15.23
C VAL A 326 -12.31 7.76 -13.99
N ASP A 327 -11.95 7.24 -12.81
CA ASP A 327 -12.10 7.96 -11.54
C ASP A 327 -10.94 8.97 -11.35
N PHE A 328 -10.20 8.95 -10.23
CA PHE A 328 -9.10 9.89 -9.96
C PHE A 328 -7.75 9.49 -10.59
N HIS A 329 -7.78 8.90 -11.80
CA HIS A 329 -6.58 8.67 -12.60
C HIS A 329 -5.85 9.99 -12.89
N ASP A 330 -4.52 9.96 -13.06
CA ASP A 330 -3.72 11.18 -13.23
C ASP A 330 -4.10 11.86 -14.56
N ALA A 331 -4.50 13.14 -14.57
CA ALA A 331 -5.01 13.74 -15.82
C ALA A 331 -3.92 14.05 -16.87
N ALA A 332 -2.64 13.94 -16.52
CA ALA A 332 -1.59 13.91 -17.54
C ALA A 332 -1.55 12.56 -18.30
N ILE A 333 -2.26 11.54 -17.79
CA ILE A 333 -2.29 10.19 -18.32
C ILE A 333 -3.66 9.56 -17.94
N GLN A 334 -4.75 10.09 -18.50
CA GLN A 334 -6.12 9.62 -18.23
C GLN A 334 -6.38 8.27 -18.89
N TYR A 335 -5.81 7.17 -18.41
CA TYR A 335 -6.17 5.85 -18.89
C TYR A 335 -6.53 4.92 -17.74
N PRO A 336 -7.50 4.00 -17.96
CA PRO A 336 -7.97 3.07 -16.93
C PRO A 336 -6.87 2.18 -16.34
N LEU A 337 -5.83 1.88 -17.12
CA LEU A 337 -4.85 0.87 -16.77
C LEU A 337 -3.46 1.28 -17.25
N HIS A 338 -2.47 0.99 -16.41
CA HIS A 338 -1.06 1.18 -16.71
C HIS A 338 -0.30 -0.14 -16.59
N MET A 339 0.43 -0.52 -17.63
CA MET A 339 1.27 -1.72 -17.69
C MET A 339 2.76 -1.38 -17.67
N LEU A 340 3.54 -2.22 -17.00
CA LEU A 340 5.01 -2.09 -16.92
C LEU A 340 5.67 -3.46 -17.14
N SER A 341 6.69 -3.51 -18.00
CA SER A 341 7.57 -4.68 -18.10
C SER A 341 8.70 -4.65 -17.07
N LEU A 342 8.90 -5.78 -16.39
CA LEU A 342 10.07 -5.97 -15.53
C LEU A 342 11.38 -5.97 -16.32
N SER A 343 11.42 -6.58 -17.51
CA SER A 343 12.64 -6.61 -18.35
C SER A 343 13.08 -5.19 -18.71
N SER A 344 12.15 -4.34 -19.15
CA SER A 344 12.39 -2.93 -19.45
C SER A 344 12.85 -2.14 -18.23
N MET A 345 12.26 -2.43 -17.06
CA MET A 345 12.65 -1.78 -15.80
C MET A 345 14.07 -2.18 -15.40
N GLN A 346 14.43 -3.46 -15.55
CA GLN A 346 15.78 -3.95 -15.28
C GLN A 346 16.80 -3.33 -16.25
N ALA A 347 16.44 -3.16 -17.52
CA ALA A 347 17.27 -2.48 -18.51
C ALA A 347 17.50 -1.00 -18.14
N LEU A 348 16.46 -0.29 -17.68
CA LEU A 348 16.60 1.09 -17.20
C LEU A 348 17.44 1.16 -15.92
N ASP A 349 17.28 0.21 -14.99
CA ASP A 349 18.01 0.18 -13.73
C ASP A 349 19.54 0.18 -13.91
N LYS A 350 20.04 -0.49 -14.96
CA LYS A 350 21.47 -0.50 -15.34
C LYS A 350 22.01 0.91 -15.65
N ASN A 351 21.15 1.81 -16.10
CA ASN A 351 21.48 3.18 -16.49
C ASN A 351 21.21 4.22 -15.39
N VAL A 352 20.55 3.83 -14.30
CA VAL A 352 20.29 4.70 -13.15
C VAL A 352 21.56 4.83 -12.31
N VAL A 353 21.94 6.08 -12.00
CA VAL A 353 23.07 6.33 -11.10
C VAL A 353 22.69 5.91 -9.69
N LYS A 354 23.51 5.04 -9.10
CA LYS A 354 23.28 4.47 -7.78
C LYS A 354 23.89 5.33 -6.69
N ASP A 355 23.16 5.52 -5.60
CA ASP A 355 23.64 6.16 -4.38
C ASP A 355 23.04 5.50 -3.12
N GLU A 356 23.26 6.09 -1.94
CA GLU A 356 22.75 5.56 -0.67
C GLU A 356 21.22 5.43 -0.66
N THR A 357 20.51 6.30 -1.37
CA THR A 357 19.04 6.35 -1.46
C THR A 357 18.48 5.58 -2.66
N MET A 358 19.27 5.38 -3.71
CA MET A 358 18.87 4.69 -4.93
C MET A 358 19.80 3.53 -5.26
N LYS A 359 19.71 2.44 -4.49
CA LYS A 359 20.48 1.21 -4.73
C LYS A 359 19.93 0.40 -5.91
N GLN A 360 18.61 0.28 -6.00
CA GLN A 360 17.90 -0.48 -7.03
C GLN A 360 16.58 0.19 -7.36
N LEU A 361 16.26 0.28 -8.65
CA LEU A 361 15.02 0.84 -9.15
C LEU A 361 13.89 -0.17 -8.94
N ASP A 362 12.93 0.20 -8.11
CA ASP A 362 11.77 -0.63 -7.80
C ASP A 362 10.61 -0.36 -8.76
N ALA A 363 9.99 -1.41 -9.30
CA ALA A 363 8.82 -1.32 -10.17
C ALA A 363 7.66 -0.53 -9.52
N ARG A 364 7.51 -0.57 -8.18
CA ARG A 364 6.48 0.15 -7.42
C ARG A 364 6.54 1.66 -7.61
N ARG A 365 7.70 2.23 -7.95
CA ARG A 365 7.88 3.67 -8.25
C ARG A 365 7.07 4.11 -9.46
N PHE A 366 6.78 3.20 -10.39
CA PHE A 366 6.05 3.51 -11.62
C PHE A 366 4.53 3.43 -11.45
N ARG A 367 4.05 2.84 -10.36
CA ARG A 367 2.62 2.70 -10.01
C ARG A 367 1.77 2.10 -11.14
N SER A 368 2.29 1.07 -11.79
CA SER A 368 1.51 0.25 -12.74
C SER A 368 0.47 -0.58 -12.03
N ASN A 369 -0.59 -0.87 -12.77
CA ASN A 369 -1.65 -1.79 -12.38
C ASN A 369 -1.31 -3.21 -12.80
N ILE A 370 -0.72 -3.37 -13.98
CA ILE A 370 -0.33 -4.67 -14.52
C ILE A 370 1.18 -4.67 -14.66
N ILE A 371 1.84 -5.66 -14.08
CA ILE A 371 3.27 -5.88 -14.23
C ILE A 371 3.45 -7.16 -15.00
N ILE A 372 4.24 -7.11 -16.07
CA ILE A 372 4.49 -8.24 -16.97
C ILE A 372 5.95 -8.65 -16.90
N ALA A 373 6.21 -9.91 -17.26
CA ALA A 373 7.55 -10.47 -17.36
C ALA A 373 7.64 -11.44 -18.54
N GLY A 374 8.86 -11.78 -18.96
CA GLY A 374 9.10 -12.73 -20.05
C GLY A 374 9.11 -12.11 -21.45
N ASN A 375 8.92 -10.79 -21.57
CA ASN A 375 9.15 -10.07 -22.82
C ASN A 375 10.59 -9.53 -22.92
N GLU A 376 11.03 -9.22 -24.13
CA GLU A 376 12.32 -8.54 -24.38
C GLU A 376 12.28 -7.10 -23.86
N GLU A 377 13.45 -6.52 -23.61
CA GLU A 377 13.53 -5.14 -23.12
C GLU A 377 12.86 -4.16 -24.10
N TYR A 378 11.92 -3.38 -23.57
CA TYR A 378 11.13 -2.38 -24.29
C TYR A 378 10.23 -2.93 -25.41
N ASP A 379 10.04 -4.26 -25.52
CA ASP A 379 9.16 -4.84 -26.55
C ASP A 379 7.71 -4.34 -26.44
N GLU A 380 7.25 -4.04 -25.21
CA GLU A 380 5.91 -3.53 -24.96
C GLU A 380 5.61 -2.18 -25.64
N ASP A 381 6.64 -1.41 -25.98
CA ASP A 381 6.49 -0.09 -26.62
C ASP A 381 5.83 -0.16 -28.00
N ASN A 382 5.77 -1.35 -28.61
CA ASN A 382 5.23 -1.58 -29.95
C ASN A 382 3.90 -2.34 -29.94
N TRP A 383 3.35 -2.70 -28.78
CA TRP A 383 2.12 -3.47 -28.71
C TRP A 383 0.91 -2.55 -28.90
N LYS A 384 -0.06 -2.95 -29.73
CA LYS A 384 -1.31 -2.19 -29.97
C LYS A 384 -2.52 -2.90 -29.42
N VAL A 385 -2.59 -4.22 -29.59
CA VAL A 385 -3.68 -5.04 -29.07
C VAL A 385 -3.07 -6.27 -28.43
N ILE A 386 -3.46 -6.54 -27.19
CA ILE A 386 -3.03 -7.72 -26.44
C ILE A 386 -4.22 -8.50 -25.92
N HIS A 387 -4.13 -9.83 -26.01
CA HIS A 387 -5.07 -10.76 -25.42
C HIS A 387 -4.37 -11.53 -24.32
N LEU A 388 -4.98 -11.59 -23.15
CA LEU A 388 -4.48 -12.37 -22.03
C LEU A 388 -5.32 -13.62 -21.89
N LYS A 389 -4.66 -14.76 -21.70
CA LYS A 389 -5.32 -16.06 -21.62
C LYS A 389 -4.83 -16.82 -20.40
N HIS A 390 -5.77 -17.36 -19.63
CA HIS A 390 -5.45 -18.25 -18.54
C HIS A 390 -5.32 -19.68 -19.06
N ALA A 391 -4.12 -20.27 -18.96
CA ALA A 391 -3.81 -21.58 -19.54
C ALA A 391 -4.75 -22.71 -19.06
N THR A 392 -5.17 -22.70 -17.79
CA THR A 392 -6.03 -23.76 -17.22
C THR A 392 -7.53 -23.53 -17.41
N THR A 393 -8.04 -22.33 -17.12
CA THR A 393 -9.49 -22.03 -17.14
C THR A 393 -9.99 -21.65 -18.54
N GLY A 394 -9.10 -21.31 -19.47
CA GLY A 394 -9.47 -20.79 -20.79
C GLY A 394 -10.07 -19.39 -20.76
N GLN A 395 -10.04 -18.72 -19.60
CA GLN A 395 -10.54 -17.37 -19.46
C GLN A 395 -9.67 -16.38 -20.25
N GLU A 396 -10.31 -15.46 -20.97
CA GLU A 396 -9.65 -14.44 -21.76
C GLU A 396 -10.04 -13.02 -21.33
N CYS A 397 -9.10 -12.08 -21.45
CA CYS A 397 -9.36 -10.65 -21.33
C CYS A 397 -8.53 -9.86 -22.35
N HIS A 398 -9.10 -8.79 -22.90
CA HIS A 398 -8.57 -8.10 -24.08
C HIS A 398 -8.27 -6.65 -23.73
N PHE A 399 -7.16 -6.10 -24.25
CA PHE A 399 -6.78 -4.71 -24.01
C PHE A 399 -6.28 -4.04 -25.28
N ASP A 400 -6.73 -2.82 -25.50
CA ASP A 400 -6.15 -1.87 -26.44
C ASP A 400 -5.04 -1.12 -25.71
N VAL A 401 -3.82 -1.18 -26.26
CA VAL A 401 -2.68 -0.42 -25.77
C VAL A 401 -2.75 0.94 -26.46
N ALA A 402 -3.02 1.98 -25.69
CA ALA A 402 -3.36 3.30 -26.22
C ALA A 402 -2.11 4.12 -26.57
N CYS A 403 -1.18 4.26 -25.62
CA CYS A 403 0.03 5.07 -25.80
C CYS A 403 1.13 4.73 -24.79
N ARG A 404 2.34 5.25 -25.06
CA ARG A 404 3.46 5.19 -24.11
C ARG A 404 3.20 6.12 -22.93
N THR A 405 3.64 5.70 -21.76
CA THR A 405 3.44 6.46 -20.52
C THR A 405 4.57 7.46 -20.32
N VAL A 406 4.26 8.73 -20.58
CA VAL A 406 5.19 9.85 -20.33
C VAL A 406 5.39 10.02 -18.82
N ARG A 407 6.63 9.92 -18.34
CA ARG A 407 6.94 9.97 -16.91
C ARG A 407 7.24 11.40 -16.45
N CYS A 408 6.60 11.79 -15.35
CA CYS A 408 6.95 12.96 -14.59
C CYS A 408 7.95 12.60 -13.46
N LYS A 409 8.24 13.55 -12.55
CA LYS A 409 9.14 13.34 -11.40
C LYS A 409 8.57 12.49 -10.25
N LEU A 410 7.40 11.86 -10.44
CA LEU A 410 6.76 11.01 -9.44
C LEU A 410 7.62 9.77 -9.07
N PRO A 411 8.24 9.03 -10.00
CA PRO A 411 9.05 7.85 -9.69
C PRO A 411 10.28 8.13 -8.80
N ASN A 412 10.66 9.40 -8.63
CA ASN A 412 11.74 9.79 -7.73
C ASN A 412 11.39 9.58 -6.25
N VAL A 413 10.10 9.47 -5.91
CA VAL A 413 9.67 9.17 -4.55
C VAL A 413 9.89 7.71 -4.25
N ASP A 414 10.65 7.43 -3.18
CA ASP A 414 10.85 6.09 -2.68
C ASP A 414 9.56 5.54 -2.03
N PRO A 415 9.09 4.34 -2.43
CA PRO A 415 7.81 3.81 -1.97
C PRO A 415 7.83 3.33 -0.51
N ASP A 416 9.01 3.07 0.07
CA ASP A 416 9.14 2.58 1.45
C ASP A 416 9.43 3.71 2.43
N THR A 417 10.11 4.76 2.01
CA THR A 417 10.49 5.90 2.88
C THR A 417 9.71 7.18 2.62
N GLY A 418 9.07 7.31 1.45
CA GLY A 418 8.42 8.55 1.04
C GLY A 418 9.39 9.71 0.81
N ILE A 419 10.69 9.42 0.76
CA ILE A 419 11.73 10.43 0.51
C ILE A 419 11.93 10.54 -1.00
N ARG A 420 11.95 11.77 -1.48
CA ARG A 420 12.14 12.06 -2.89
C ARG A 420 13.62 12.20 -3.23
N HIS A 421 14.09 11.39 -4.17
CA HIS A 421 15.41 11.56 -4.75
C HIS A 421 15.46 12.83 -5.63
N LYS A 422 16.56 13.57 -5.56
CA LYS A 422 16.75 14.84 -6.26
C LYS A 422 16.65 14.76 -7.80
N ALA A 423 17.03 13.63 -8.41
CA ALA A 423 17.24 13.52 -9.86
C ALA A 423 16.79 12.17 -10.43
N GLU A 424 17.06 11.06 -9.76
CA GLU A 424 16.75 9.72 -10.29
C GLU A 424 15.35 9.21 -9.87
N PRO A 425 14.68 8.40 -10.71
CA PRO A 425 15.09 7.95 -12.05
C PRO A 425 14.69 8.91 -13.20
N ASP A 426 14.09 10.07 -12.92
CA ASP A 426 13.67 11.07 -13.94
C ASP A 426 14.82 11.45 -14.90
N ARG A 427 16.05 11.60 -14.39
CA ARG A 427 17.22 11.90 -15.22
C ARG A 427 17.55 10.76 -16.19
N ALA A 428 17.63 9.52 -15.71
CA ALA A 428 17.87 8.36 -16.57
C ALA A 428 16.75 8.19 -17.62
N LEU A 429 15.49 8.34 -17.21
CA LEU A 429 14.34 8.30 -18.11
C LEU A 429 14.44 9.32 -19.24
N ARG A 430 14.72 10.60 -18.93
CA ARG A 430 14.86 11.64 -19.95
C ARG A 430 16.05 11.42 -20.89
N LYS A 431 17.13 10.80 -20.40
CA LYS A 431 18.35 10.58 -21.19
C LYS A 431 18.25 9.37 -22.12
N PHE A 432 17.67 8.27 -21.63
CA PHE A 432 17.69 6.98 -22.32
C PHE A 432 16.33 6.56 -22.87
N ARG A 433 15.25 7.24 -22.48
CA ARG A 433 13.87 6.86 -22.81
C ARG A 433 13.05 8.02 -23.40
N ASP A 434 13.71 8.99 -24.02
CA ASP A 434 13.06 10.01 -24.88
C ASP A 434 12.76 9.38 -26.25
N VAL A 435 11.73 8.54 -26.29
CA VAL A 435 11.40 7.68 -27.46
C VAL A 435 10.06 8.04 -28.13
N ASP A 436 9.32 8.99 -27.58
CA ASP A 436 8.00 9.35 -28.09
C ASP A 436 8.01 10.76 -28.68
N GLU A 437 7.81 10.85 -29.99
CA GLU A 437 7.80 12.11 -30.74
C GLU A 437 6.71 13.08 -30.26
N GLY A 438 5.64 12.55 -29.68
CA GLY A 438 4.52 13.31 -29.14
C GLY A 438 4.80 14.00 -27.80
N ALA A 439 5.89 13.63 -27.12
CA ALA A 439 6.33 14.23 -25.87
C ALA A 439 7.86 14.40 -25.84
N PRO A 440 8.42 15.26 -26.71
CA PRO A 440 9.87 15.39 -26.83
C PRO A 440 10.51 15.85 -25.51
N LYS A 441 11.70 15.34 -25.19
CA LYS A 441 12.47 15.61 -23.96
C LYS A 441 11.84 15.04 -22.69
N MET A 442 10.87 14.16 -22.82
CA MET A 442 10.24 13.46 -21.70
C MET A 442 10.53 11.98 -21.80
N GLY A 443 10.88 11.36 -20.67
CA GLY A 443 11.15 9.93 -20.63
C GLY A 443 9.87 9.10 -20.58
N CYS A 444 9.78 8.04 -21.37
CA CYS A 444 8.64 7.13 -21.41
C CYS A 444 8.97 5.78 -20.74
N MET A 445 8.04 5.29 -19.92
CA MET A 445 8.19 3.99 -19.27
C MET A 445 6.82 3.36 -18.95
N GLY A 446 6.58 2.19 -19.51
CA GLY A 446 5.30 1.49 -19.42
C GLY A 446 4.27 2.03 -20.42
N MET A 447 3.16 1.30 -20.54
CA MET A 447 2.13 1.53 -21.54
C MET A 447 0.78 1.79 -20.87
N GLN A 448 0.02 2.73 -21.41
CA GLN A 448 -1.36 2.95 -21.02
C GLN A 448 -2.28 2.09 -21.87
N MET A 449 -3.36 1.60 -21.26
CA MET A 449 -4.29 0.72 -21.95
C MET A 449 -5.73 0.97 -21.52
N CYS A 450 -6.63 0.62 -22.44
CA CYS A 450 -8.06 0.55 -22.22
C CYS A 450 -8.50 -0.93 -22.32
N PRO A 451 -9.35 -1.40 -21.41
CA PRO A 451 -9.92 -2.73 -21.56
C PRO A 451 -10.84 -2.80 -22.78
N MET A 452 -10.96 -3.98 -23.36
CA MET A 452 -11.88 -4.27 -24.45
C MET A 452 -12.83 -5.39 -24.04
N PHE A 453 -14.09 -5.26 -24.43
CA PHE A 453 -15.15 -6.21 -24.10
C PHE A 453 -15.82 -6.72 -25.39
N PRO A 454 -15.13 -7.60 -26.16
CA PRO A 454 -15.66 -8.09 -27.42
C PRO A 454 -16.99 -8.82 -27.20
N GLY A 455 -18.00 -8.48 -28.02
CA GLY A 455 -19.33 -9.08 -27.94
C GLY A 455 -20.24 -8.54 -26.83
N ALA A 456 -19.77 -7.60 -26.00
CA ALA A 456 -20.61 -6.93 -25.02
C ALA A 456 -21.45 -5.85 -25.70
N ALA A 457 -22.78 -5.95 -25.57
CA ALA A 457 -23.73 -4.98 -26.11
C ALA A 457 -24.38 -4.12 -25.01
N LYS A 458 -24.39 -4.62 -23.76
CA LYS A 458 -24.99 -3.95 -22.60
C LYS A 458 -23.92 -3.55 -21.58
N PRO A 459 -24.10 -2.44 -20.84
CA PRO A 459 -23.14 -2.00 -19.82
C PRO A 459 -22.80 -3.06 -18.77
N GLU A 460 -23.77 -3.89 -18.39
CA GLU A 460 -23.60 -4.99 -17.41
C GLU A 460 -22.62 -6.08 -17.89
N GLN A 461 -22.38 -6.16 -19.21
CA GLN A 461 -21.48 -7.12 -19.84
C GLN A 461 -20.05 -6.58 -19.97
N PHE A 462 -19.81 -5.30 -19.67
CA PHE A 462 -18.47 -4.70 -19.68
C PHE A 462 -17.70 -5.10 -18.43
N GLN A 463 -17.40 -6.39 -18.32
CA GLN A 463 -16.57 -6.93 -17.27
C GLN A 463 -15.82 -8.17 -17.77
N SER A 464 -14.57 -8.30 -17.32
CA SER A 464 -13.77 -9.52 -17.45
C SER A 464 -12.96 -9.72 -16.17
N PHE A 465 -12.15 -10.77 -16.07
CA PHE A 465 -11.16 -10.85 -15.00
C PHE A 465 -9.77 -11.11 -15.55
N ILE A 466 -8.79 -10.58 -14.83
CA ILE A 466 -7.37 -10.76 -15.03
C ILE A 466 -6.78 -11.42 -13.78
N GLU A 467 -5.86 -12.35 -13.99
CA GLU A 467 -5.17 -13.08 -12.92
C GLU A 467 -3.66 -13.12 -13.16
N VAL A 468 -2.89 -13.19 -12.07
CA VAL A 468 -1.43 -13.39 -12.14
C VAL A 468 -1.15 -14.75 -12.77
N GLY A 469 -0.22 -14.78 -13.72
CA GLY A 469 0.16 -15.99 -14.46
C GLY A 469 -0.56 -16.17 -15.80
N MET A 470 -1.50 -15.30 -16.17
CA MET A 470 -2.07 -15.30 -17.53
C MET A 470 -0.99 -15.00 -18.57
N ASP A 471 -1.01 -15.77 -19.67
CA ASP A 471 -0.11 -15.58 -20.80
C ASP A 471 -0.62 -14.44 -21.69
N ILE A 472 0.30 -13.67 -22.26
CA ILE A 472 0.02 -12.50 -23.08
C ILE A 472 0.32 -12.85 -24.53
N ASP A 473 -0.71 -12.75 -25.37
CA ASP A 473 -0.62 -12.84 -26.81
C ASP A 473 -0.70 -11.44 -27.43
N VAL A 474 0.28 -11.11 -28.27
CA VAL A 474 0.39 -9.79 -28.91
C VAL A 474 -0.21 -9.88 -30.31
N VAL A 475 -1.47 -9.48 -30.42
CA VAL A 475 -2.28 -9.63 -31.64
C VAL A 475 -1.89 -8.61 -32.70
N GLN A 476 -1.62 -7.38 -32.27
CA GLN A 476 -1.28 -6.29 -33.19
C GLN A 476 -0.09 -5.51 -32.64
N ARG A 477 0.84 -5.19 -33.53
CA ARG A 477 2.00 -4.33 -33.26
C ARG A 477 1.95 -3.07 -34.12
N GLY A 478 2.50 -1.98 -33.63
CA GLY A 478 2.56 -0.72 -34.36
C GLY A 478 3.19 0.42 -33.57
N HIS A 479 3.40 1.54 -34.25
CA HIS A 479 4.00 2.74 -33.66
C HIS A 479 3.00 3.52 -32.80
N HIS A 480 3.45 4.04 -31.66
CA HIS A 480 2.67 4.93 -30.80
C HIS A 480 3.17 6.37 -30.93
N VAL A 481 2.23 7.31 -30.84
CA VAL A 481 2.55 8.74 -30.71
C VAL A 481 1.67 9.28 -29.61
N TYR A 482 2.28 9.81 -28.57
CA TYR A 482 1.59 10.41 -27.45
C TYR A 482 0.93 11.73 -27.88
N ILE A 483 -0.35 11.89 -27.58
CA ILE A 483 -1.08 13.12 -27.83
C ILE A 483 -1.31 13.75 -26.46
N CYS A 484 -0.58 14.84 -26.19
CA CYS A 484 -0.70 15.55 -24.91
C CYS A 484 -2.16 15.83 -24.58
N GLN A 485 -2.56 15.59 -23.33
CA GLN A 485 -3.85 15.93 -22.74
C GLN A 485 -3.93 17.40 -22.32
#